data_AF-A0A377YZL3-F1
#
_entry.id   AF-A0A377YZL3-F1
#
_cell.length_a   1.000
_cell.length_b   1.000
_cell.length_c   1.000
_cell.angle_alpha   90.00
_cell.angle_beta   90.00
_cell.angle_gamma   90.00
#
_symmetry.space_group_name_H-M   'P 1'
#
loop_
_entity.id
_entity.type
_entity.pdbx_description
1 polymer ?
#
loop_
_entity_poly.entity_id
_entity_poly.type
_entity_poly.pdbx_seq_one_letter_code
_entity_poly.pdbx_strand_id
1 'polypeptide(L)'
;MAVGADLAAVKAGLAQLQAVPGRLFPIRLTESQLLLDDSYNANVGSMTAAVQVLSEMPGFRTMVVGDMAELGAESAACHREVGEAAKAAVWIASSASVP
;
A
#
# COMPACT_ATOMS: atom_id res chain seq x y z
N MET A 1 -12.14 24.47 -14.31
CA MET A 1 -12.43 23.08 -13.88
C MET A 1 -13.40 22.45 -14.88
N ALA A 2 -13.17 21.20 -15.29
CA ALA A 2 -13.82 20.59 -16.47
C ALA A 2 -15.36 20.46 -16.39
N VAL A 3 -15.92 20.40 -15.18
CA VAL A 3 -17.37 20.23 -14.95
C VAL A 3 -17.95 21.21 -13.90
N GLY A 4 -17.27 22.34 -13.67
CA GLY A 4 -17.86 23.47 -12.93
C GLY A 4 -17.79 23.46 -11.40
N ALA A 5 -17.22 22.44 -10.75
CA ALA A 5 -16.88 22.54 -9.33
C ALA A 5 -15.82 23.64 -9.10
N ASP A 6 -15.76 24.22 -7.89
CA ASP A 6 -14.67 25.09 -7.46
C ASP A 6 -13.68 24.33 -6.56
N LEU A 7 -12.55 24.97 -6.23
CA LEU A 7 -11.52 24.34 -5.39
C LEU A 7 -12.03 24.05 -3.96
N ALA A 8 -12.97 24.84 -3.46
CA ALA A 8 -13.55 24.64 -2.13
C ALA A 8 -14.40 23.37 -2.10
N ALA A 9 -15.22 23.15 -3.13
CA ALA A 9 -16.02 21.96 -3.33
C ALA A 9 -15.14 20.70 -3.50
N VAL A 10 -14.03 20.79 -4.26
CA VAL A 10 -13.07 19.68 -4.40
C VAL A 10 -12.45 19.33 -3.06
N LYS A 11 -11.96 20.32 -2.31
CA LYS A 11 -11.39 20.10 -0.97
C LYS A 11 -12.39 19.44 -0.03
N ALA A 12 -13.63 19.93 0.00
CA ALA A 12 -14.68 19.40 0.85
C ALA A 12 -15.03 17.95 0.47
N GLY A 13 -15.13 17.64 -0.82
CA GLY A 13 -15.41 16.28 -1.31
C GLY A 13 -14.29 15.30 -0.98
N LEU A 14 -13.02 15.69 -1.19
CA LEU A 14 -11.87 14.84 -0.87
C LEU A 14 -11.77 14.54 0.63
N ALA A 15 -12.14 15.50 1.50
CA ALA A 15 -12.13 15.31 2.95
C ALA A 15 -13.16 14.28 3.45
N GLN A 16 -14.16 13.94 2.62
CA GLN A 16 -15.24 13.00 2.96
C GLN A 16 -15.06 11.62 2.30
N LEU A 17 -13.94 11.40 1.61
CA LEU A 17 -13.66 10.13 0.95
C LEU A 17 -13.67 8.97 1.95
N GLN A 18 -14.37 7.91 1.57
CA GLN A 18 -14.33 6.63 2.26
C GLN A 18 -13.45 5.68 1.46
N ALA A 19 -12.57 4.97 2.16
CA ALA A 19 -11.79 3.92 1.55
C ALA A 19 -12.72 2.80 1.05
N VAL A 20 -12.37 2.21 -0.09
CA VAL A 20 -13.10 1.07 -0.65
C VAL A 20 -12.50 -0.21 -0.05
N PRO A 21 -13.31 -1.13 0.50
CA PRO A 21 -12.80 -2.41 1.01
C PRO A 21 -11.90 -3.12 -0.02
N GLY A 22 -10.77 -3.64 0.43
CA GLY A 22 -9.75 -4.28 -0.41
C GLY A 22 -8.88 -3.34 -1.27
N ARG A 23 -8.99 -2.01 -1.11
CA ARG A 23 -8.13 -1.01 -1.81
C ARG A 23 -7.49 -0.07 -0.80
N LEU A 24 -6.30 -0.43 -0.30
CA LEU A 24 -5.61 0.24 0.80
C LEU A 24 -6.55 0.60 1.98
N PHE A 25 -7.43 -0.33 2.33
CA PHE A 25 -8.46 -0.10 3.34
C PHE A 25 -7.86 -0.20 4.75
N PRO A 26 -7.87 0.88 5.56
CA PRO A 26 -7.27 0.87 6.88
C PRO A 26 -8.16 0.16 7.89
N ILE A 27 -7.63 -0.89 8.53
CA ILE A 27 -8.27 -1.62 9.61
C ILE A 27 -7.41 -1.46 10.87
N ARG A 28 -7.91 -0.70 11.83
CA ARG A 28 -7.25 -0.56 13.13
C ARG A 28 -7.50 -1.80 13.97
N LEU A 29 -6.45 -2.56 14.28
CA LEU A 29 -6.54 -3.77 15.09
C LEU A 29 -6.42 -3.44 16.59
N THR A 30 -5.49 -2.54 16.92
CA THR A 30 -5.27 -2.01 18.28
C THR A 30 -4.81 -0.55 18.20
N GLU A 31 -4.51 0.07 19.34
CA GLU A 31 -3.97 1.44 19.39
C GLU A 31 -2.64 1.62 18.64
N SER A 32 -1.84 0.56 18.51
CA SER A 32 -0.53 0.59 17.87
C SER A 32 -0.41 -0.30 16.63
N GLN A 33 -1.48 -1.00 16.25
CA GLN A 33 -1.49 -1.92 15.12
C GLN A 33 -2.49 -1.50 14.06
N LEU A 34 -1.98 -1.31 12.86
CA LEU A 34 -2.73 -0.98 11.65
C LEU A 34 -2.54 -2.11 10.63
N LEU A 35 -3.65 -2.62 10.12
CA LEU A 35 -3.69 -3.47 8.94
C LEU A 35 -4.15 -2.62 7.75
N LEU A 36 -3.44 -2.72 6.63
CA LEU A 36 -3.88 -2.16 5.36
C LEU A 36 -4.37 -3.31 4.48
N ASP A 37 -5.69 -3.38 4.27
CA ASP A 37 -6.31 -4.37 3.40
C ASP A 37 -6.30 -3.89 1.94
N ASP A 38 -5.38 -4.43 1.17
CA ASP A 38 -5.24 -4.23 -0.28
C ASP A 38 -5.43 -5.54 -1.06
N SER A 39 -6.32 -6.41 -0.56
CA SER A 39 -6.47 -7.79 -1.03
C SER A 39 -7.29 -7.97 -2.32
N TYR A 40 -7.80 -6.89 -2.92
CA TYR A 40 -8.70 -7.00 -4.09
C TYR A 40 -7.98 -7.44 -5.38
N ASN A 41 -6.81 -6.88 -5.68
CA ASN A 41 -6.06 -7.18 -6.90
C ASN A 41 -4.54 -7.04 -6.68
N ALA A 42 -3.78 -8.01 -7.18
CA ALA A 42 -2.33 -7.99 -7.15
C ALA A 42 -1.76 -8.05 -8.57
N ASN A 43 -1.00 -7.01 -8.92
CA ASN A 43 -0.16 -6.95 -10.11
C ASN A 43 1.14 -6.21 -9.74
N VAL A 44 2.15 -6.27 -10.62
CA VAL A 44 3.48 -5.69 -10.32
C VAL A 44 3.38 -4.21 -9.93
N GLY A 45 2.55 -3.43 -10.64
CA GLY A 45 2.36 -2.00 -10.37
C GLY A 45 1.70 -1.74 -9.02
N SER A 46 0.57 -2.40 -8.73
CA SER A 46 -0.13 -2.22 -7.46
C SER A 46 0.71 -2.69 -6.27
N MET A 47 1.38 -3.82 -6.38
CA MET A 47 2.22 -4.33 -5.30
C MET A 47 3.44 -3.45 -5.04
N THR A 48 4.06 -2.89 -6.10
CA THR A 48 5.17 -1.95 -5.95
C THR A 48 4.72 -0.66 -5.26
N ALA A 49 3.53 -0.15 -5.58
CA ALA A 49 2.93 0.98 -4.89
C ALA A 49 2.59 0.64 -3.43
N ALA A 50 2.07 -0.55 -3.15
CA ALA A 50 1.79 -1.02 -1.79
C ALA A 50 3.07 -1.10 -0.93
N VAL A 51 4.20 -1.53 -1.53
CA VAL A 51 5.52 -1.49 -0.88
C VAL A 51 5.90 -0.07 -0.47
N GLN A 52 5.74 0.91 -1.38
CA GLN A 52 6.05 2.32 -1.10
C GLN A 52 5.20 2.86 0.04
N VAL A 53 3.87 2.66 -0.03
CA VAL A 53 2.94 3.05 1.03
C VAL A 53 3.35 2.43 2.36
N LEU A 54 3.62 1.13 2.39
CA LEU A 54 4.02 0.45 3.61
C LEU A 54 5.36 0.99 4.15
N SER A 55 6.34 1.31 3.30
CA SER A 55 7.64 1.83 3.71
C SER A 55 7.58 3.18 4.45
N GLU A 56 6.56 3.98 4.16
CA GLU A 56 6.29 5.27 4.80
C GLU A 56 5.53 5.12 6.13
N MET A 57 5.02 3.91 6.45
CA MET A 57 4.30 3.67 7.68
C MET A 57 5.23 3.58 8.90
N PRO A 58 4.81 4.11 10.06
CA PRO A 58 5.60 4.06 11.28
C PRO A 58 5.67 2.65 11.86
N GLY A 59 6.69 2.41 12.69
CA GLY A 59 6.82 1.17 13.46
C GLY A 59 7.39 0.00 12.65
N PHE A 60 7.16 -1.21 13.16
CA PHE A 60 7.56 -2.44 12.50
C PHE A 60 6.58 -2.77 11.37
N ARG A 61 7.11 -3.04 10.18
CA ARG A 61 6.33 -3.21 8.96
C ARG A 61 6.40 -4.65 8.48
N THR A 62 5.24 -5.24 8.24
CA THR A 62 5.10 -6.59 7.68
C THR A 62 4.23 -6.52 6.44
N MET A 63 4.71 -7.06 5.33
CA MET A 63 3.92 -7.25 4.11
C MET A 63 3.55 -8.72 3.99
N VAL A 64 2.24 -9.00 3.97
CA VAL A 64 1.72 -10.35 3.72
C VAL A 64 1.15 -10.35 2.31
N VAL A 65 1.68 -11.23 1.45
CA VAL A 65 1.34 -11.28 0.02
C VAL A 65 0.95 -12.68 -0.41
N GLY A 66 0.03 -12.76 -1.36
CA GLY A 66 -0.27 -13.97 -2.13
C GLY A 66 0.26 -13.85 -3.55
N ASP A 67 0.00 -14.88 -4.35
CA ASP A 67 0.42 -14.92 -5.75
C ASP A 67 -0.29 -13.86 -6.60
N MET A 68 0.45 -13.27 -7.54
CA MET A 68 -0.14 -12.44 -8.61
C MET A 68 -0.72 -13.35 -9.71
N ALA A 69 -2.01 -13.13 -10.04
CA ALA A 69 -2.73 -13.91 -11.04
C ALA A 69 -2.43 -13.44 -12.48
N GLU A 70 -2.74 -14.28 -13.46
CA GLU A 70 -2.75 -13.95 -14.90
C GLU A 70 -1.41 -13.50 -15.52
N LEU A 71 -0.27 -13.83 -14.89
CA LEU A 71 1.07 -13.42 -15.37
C LEU A 71 1.71 -14.35 -16.41
N GLY A 72 1.15 -15.55 -16.63
CA GLY A 72 1.69 -16.51 -17.59
C GLY A 72 3.17 -16.84 -17.37
N ALA A 73 3.95 -16.82 -18.45
CA ALA A 73 5.38 -17.18 -18.43
C ALA A 73 6.26 -16.21 -17.64
N GLU A 74 5.82 -14.96 -17.44
CA GLU A 74 6.60 -13.93 -16.74
C GLU A 74 6.40 -13.95 -15.22
N SER A 75 5.52 -14.83 -14.71
CA SER A 75 5.15 -14.91 -13.30
C SER A 75 6.36 -14.88 -12.36
N ALA A 76 7.36 -15.73 -12.58
CA ALA A 76 8.54 -15.79 -11.72
C ALA A 76 9.41 -14.52 -11.75
N ALA A 77 9.47 -13.83 -12.90
CA ALA A 77 10.21 -12.58 -13.03
C ALA A 77 9.48 -11.45 -12.31
N CYS A 78 8.16 -11.34 -12.49
CA CYS A 78 7.31 -10.36 -11.82
C CYS A 78 7.35 -10.50 -10.28
N HIS A 79 7.24 -11.72 -9.74
CA HIS A 79 7.33 -11.94 -8.29
C HIS A 79 8.71 -11.53 -7.75
N ARG A 80 9.78 -11.79 -8.51
CA ARG A 80 11.14 -11.36 -8.14
C ARG A 80 11.26 -9.84 -8.13
N GLU A 81 10.72 -9.16 -9.13
CA GLU A 81 10.73 -7.70 -9.21
C GLU A 81 10.08 -7.06 -7.98
N VAL A 82 8.87 -7.51 -7.61
CA VAL A 82 8.17 -7.04 -6.40
C VAL A 82 8.99 -7.37 -5.14
N GLY A 83 9.60 -8.55 -5.07
CA GLY A 83 10.46 -8.95 -3.96
C GLY A 83 11.68 -8.03 -3.79
N GLU A 84 12.34 -7.65 -4.88
CA GLU A 84 13.46 -6.71 -4.85
C GLU A 84 13.02 -5.29 -4.47
N ALA A 85 11.84 -4.83 -4.95
CA ALA A 85 11.27 -3.56 -4.52
C ALA A 85 10.99 -3.54 -3.00
N ALA A 86 10.37 -4.60 -2.48
CA ALA A 86 10.10 -4.76 -1.05
C ALA A 86 11.40 -4.78 -0.23
N LYS A 87 12.42 -5.52 -0.71
CA LYS A 87 13.73 -5.55 -0.07
C LYS A 87 14.38 -4.16 -0.02
N ALA A 88 14.33 -3.40 -1.11
CA ALA A 88 14.93 -2.08 -1.17
C ALA A 88 14.24 -1.05 -0.25
N ALA A 89 12.91 -1.16 -0.08
CA ALA A 89 12.12 -0.18 0.67
C ALA A 89 11.90 -0.54 2.15
N VAL A 90 11.85 -1.84 2.47
CA VAL A 90 11.49 -2.33 3.83
C VAL A 90 12.73 -2.67 4.66
N TRP A 91 13.90 -2.87 4.05
CA TRP A 91 15.15 -2.98 4.80
C TRP A 91 15.80 -1.62 5.11
N ILE A 92 16.17 -1.47 6.38
CA ILE A 92 16.90 -0.36 7.03
C ILE A 92 16.01 0.74 7.63
N ALA A 93 15.51 0.42 8.83
CA ALA A 93 15.58 1.35 9.97
C ALA A 93 15.83 0.56 11.25
N SER A 94 16.98 -0.15 11.34
CA SER A 94 17.49 -0.68 12.61
C SER A 94 18.14 0.42 13.46
N SER A 95 17.49 1.58 13.56
CA SER A 95 17.92 2.67 14.43
C SER A 95 16.70 3.36 15.04
N ALA A 96 15.87 2.57 15.71
CA ALA A 96 15.08 3.08 16.82
C ALA A 96 15.67 2.48 18.09
N SER A 97 16.65 3.19 18.65
CA SER A 97 16.90 3.14 20.08
C SER A 97 15.56 3.44 20.77
N VAL A 98 14.96 2.41 21.33
CA VAL A 98 13.88 2.53 22.31
C VAL A 98 14.50 3.14 23.58
N PRO A 99 13.92 4.18 24.20
CA PRO A 99 14.38 4.68 25.49
C PRO A 99 14.24 3.64 26.61
#